data_AF-A0A3L6QCT0-F1
#
_entry.id   AF-A0A3L6QCT0-F1
#
_cell.length_a   1.000
_cell.length_b   1.000
_cell.length_c   1.000
_cell.angle_alpha   90.00
_cell.angle_beta   90.00
_cell.angle_gamma   90.00
#
_symmetry.space_group_name_H-M   'P 1'
#
loop_
_entity.id
_entity.type
_entity.pdbx_description
1 polymer ?
#
loop_
_entity_poly.entity_id
_entity_poly.type
_entity_poly.pdbx_seq_one_letter_code
_entity_poly.pdbx_strand_id
1 'polypeptide(L)'
;MDGGGKQTASAEGKGVGEAAAPAVTLEELRKRMADFARERDWEQFHSPRNLLLAMVGEVGELSEIFQWKGEVPRGLPGWEARETEHLGEELADVLLYLVRLSDMCGVDLGKAALRKIGLNAVKHPVGKRHDTSSKKFARRSGDGDVGGGAGRDDKDGVAKEGDKL
;
A
#
# COMPACT_ATOMS: atom_id res chain seq x y z
N MET A 1 57.05 -0.81 -43.51
CA MET A 1 55.86 0.04 -43.29
C MET A 1 54.76 -0.59 -44.14
N ASP A 2 54.19 -1.71 -43.69
CA ASP A 2 53.20 -1.87 -42.61
C ASP A 2 51.77 -1.80 -43.18
N GLY A 3 50.89 -2.69 -42.71
CA GLY A 3 49.46 -2.64 -43.03
C GLY A 3 48.82 -3.90 -43.61
N GLY A 4 48.93 -5.04 -42.93
CA GLY A 4 48.04 -6.19 -43.15
C GLY A 4 46.61 -5.89 -42.66
N GLY A 5 45.65 -5.81 -43.59
CA GLY A 5 44.23 -5.65 -43.29
C GLY A 5 43.60 -6.97 -42.83
N LYS A 6 43.47 -7.12 -41.51
CA LYS A 6 42.86 -8.27 -40.83
C LYS A 6 41.33 -8.23 -41.00
N GLN A 7 40.75 -9.25 -41.64
CA GLN A 7 39.32 -9.53 -41.61
C GLN A 7 38.89 -9.80 -40.16
N THR A 8 37.97 -9.00 -39.63
CA THR A 8 37.31 -9.27 -38.35
C THR A 8 35.97 -9.94 -38.62
N ALA A 9 35.90 -11.22 -38.26
CA ALA A 9 34.68 -12.01 -38.27
C ALA A 9 33.66 -11.46 -37.25
N SER A 10 32.41 -11.34 -37.70
CA SER A 10 31.26 -11.00 -36.86
C SER A 10 30.90 -12.23 -36.02
N ALA A 11 31.10 -12.15 -34.70
CA ALA A 11 30.62 -13.16 -33.77
C ALA A 11 29.18 -12.83 -33.39
N GLU A 12 28.23 -13.54 -33.98
CA GLU A 12 26.86 -13.60 -33.49
C GLU A 12 26.85 -14.29 -32.12
N GLY A 13 26.74 -13.48 -31.06
CA GLY A 13 26.43 -13.96 -29.73
C GLY A 13 25.01 -14.50 -29.72
N LYS A 14 24.85 -15.83 -29.80
CA LYS A 14 23.61 -16.52 -29.44
C LYS A 14 23.30 -16.19 -27.98
N GLY A 15 22.41 -15.23 -27.76
CA GLY A 15 21.77 -15.01 -26.47
C GLY A 15 21.05 -16.29 -26.09
N VAL A 16 21.61 -17.03 -25.14
CA VAL A 16 20.92 -18.12 -24.47
C VAL A 16 19.72 -17.49 -23.79
N GLY A 17 18.52 -17.84 -24.27
CA GLY A 17 17.27 -17.41 -23.63
C GLY A 17 17.27 -17.92 -22.20
N GLU A 18 17.49 -17.00 -21.27
CA GLU A 18 17.27 -17.24 -19.85
C GLU A 18 15.78 -17.57 -19.69
N ALA A 19 15.48 -18.84 -19.42
CA ALA A 19 14.13 -19.29 -19.18
C ALA A 19 13.57 -18.47 -18.01
N ALA A 20 12.59 -17.60 -18.29
CA ALA A 20 11.98 -16.75 -17.29
C ALA A 20 11.55 -17.60 -16.09
N ALA A 21 12.04 -17.26 -14.90
CA ALA A 21 11.64 -17.91 -13.66
C ALA A 21 10.10 -17.94 -13.56
N PRO A 22 9.49 -19.03 -13.07
CA PRO A 22 8.05 -19.13 -12.97
C PRO A 22 7.49 -18.00 -12.11
N ALA A 23 6.39 -17.39 -12.56
CA ALA A 23 5.74 -16.30 -11.84
C ALA A 23 5.35 -16.73 -10.41
N VAL A 24 5.65 -15.88 -9.43
CA VAL A 24 5.28 -16.10 -8.02
C VAL A 24 3.77 -15.91 -7.85
N THR A 25 3.09 -16.87 -7.21
CA THR A 25 1.65 -16.82 -6.97
C THR A 25 1.33 -16.53 -5.49
N LEU A 26 0.12 -16.03 -5.20
CA LEU A 26 -0.33 -15.84 -3.81
C LEU A 26 -0.34 -17.15 -3.01
N GLU A 27 -0.65 -18.26 -3.68
CA GLU A 27 -0.63 -19.60 -3.05
C GLU A 27 0.80 -20.04 -2.73
N GLU A 28 1.76 -19.74 -3.60
CA GLU A 28 3.18 -20.00 -3.34
C GLU A 28 3.68 -19.17 -2.14
N LEU A 29 3.34 -17.88 -2.08
CA LEU A 29 3.68 -17.03 -0.94
C LEU A 29 3.05 -17.55 0.35
N ARG A 30 1.77 -17.91 0.33
CA ARG A 30 1.05 -18.48 1.48
C ARG A 30 1.77 -19.70 2.03
N LYS A 31 2.13 -20.66 1.17
CA LYS A 31 2.86 -21.87 1.56
C LYS A 31 4.22 -21.56 2.17
N ARG A 32 5.03 -20.76 1.49
CA ARG A 32 6.37 -20.38 1.98
C ARG A 32 6.30 -19.69 3.34
N MET A 33 5.34 -18.80 3.54
CA MET A 33 5.15 -18.13 4.82
C MET A 33 4.70 -19.08 5.93
N ALA A 34 3.79 -20.02 5.61
CA ALA A 34 3.36 -21.03 6.56
C ALA A 34 4.50 -21.97 6.97
N ASP A 35 5.31 -22.40 6.01
CA ASP A 35 6.50 -23.21 6.27
C ASP A 35 7.52 -22.45 7.12
N PHE A 36 7.83 -21.21 6.73
CA PHE A 36 8.76 -20.34 7.48
C PHE A 36 8.33 -20.12 8.94
N ALA A 37 7.04 -19.90 9.17
CA ALA A 37 6.48 -19.70 10.51
C ALA A 37 6.54 -20.98 11.34
N ARG A 38 6.22 -22.13 10.73
CA ARG A 38 6.25 -23.44 11.40
C ARG A 38 7.66 -23.85 11.80
N GLU A 39 8.63 -23.65 10.91
CA GLU A 39 10.06 -23.94 11.16
C GLU A 39 10.63 -23.16 12.36
N ARG A 40 10.04 -22.01 12.68
CA ARG A 40 10.48 -21.13 13.76
C ARG A 40 9.58 -21.16 14.99
N ASP A 41 8.55 -22.01 14.98
CA ASP A 41 7.51 -22.04 16.02
C ASP A 41 6.84 -20.66 16.24
N TRP A 42 6.69 -19.89 15.17
CA TRP A 42 6.11 -18.54 15.20
C TRP A 42 4.60 -18.52 15.06
N GLU A 43 3.97 -19.66 14.76
CA GLU A 43 2.52 -19.73 14.60
C GLU A 43 1.77 -19.28 15.86
N GLN A 44 2.36 -19.46 17.06
CA GLN A 44 1.83 -18.97 18.33
C GLN A 44 1.66 -17.43 18.39
N PHE A 45 2.45 -16.68 17.61
CA PHE A 45 2.38 -15.22 17.56
C PHE A 45 1.46 -14.72 16.43
N HIS A 46 1.12 -15.58 15.48
CA HIS A 46 0.37 -15.27 14.26
C HIS A 46 -1.16 -15.30 14.45
N SER A 47 -1.67 -14.73 15.55
CA SER A 47 -3.11 -14.48 15.65
C SER A 47 -3.56 -13.45 14.59
N PRO A 48 -4.80 -13.51 14.07
CA PRO A 48 -5.29 -12.55 13.08
C PRO A 48 -5.15 -11.08 13.52
N ARG A 49 -5.37 -10.79 14.81
CA ARG A 49 -5.19 -9.44 15.36
C ARG A 49 -3.73 -8.99 15.29
N ASN A 50 -2.79 -9.85 15.66
CA ASN A 50 -1.37 -9.50 15.67
C ASN A 50 -0.85 -9.26 14.26
N LEU A 51 -1.24 -10.12 13.30
CA LEU A 51 -0.87 -9.97 11.89
C LEU A 51 -1.45 -8.68 11.29
N LEU A 52 -2.69 -8.33 11.63
CA LEU A 52 -3.28 -7.06 11.21
C LEU A 52 -2.49 -5.86 11.76
N LEU A 53 -2.12 -5.89 13.04
CA LEU A 53 -1.36 -4.79 13.66
C LEU A 53 0.05 -4.68 13.10
N ALA A 54 0.72 -5.80 12.82
CA ALA A 54 2.01 -5.82 12.15
C ALA A 54 1.90 -5.21 10.74
N MET A 55 0.91 -5.63 9.94
CA MET A 55 0.64 -5.05 8.62
C MET A 55 0.42 -3.53 8.66
N VAL A 56 -0.26 -3.02 9.70
CA VAL A 56 -0.45 -1.57 9.88
C VAL A 56 0.88 -0.86 10.14
N GLY A 57 1.81 -1.50 10.86
CA GLY A 57 3.20 -1.04 11.02
C GLY A 57 3.89 -0.86 9.68
N GLU A 58 3.90 -1.91 8.84
CA GLU A 58 4.53 -1.88 7.51
C GLU A 58 3.88 -0.85 6.57
N VAL A 59 2.56 -0.64 6.68
CA VAL A 59 1.89 0.46 5.95
C VAL A 59 2.39 1.83 6.43
N GLY A 60 2.74 1.95 7.71
CA GLY A 60 3.40 3.12 8.28
C GLY A 60 4.78 3.34 7.69
N GLU A 61 5.64 2.32 7.70
CA GLU A 61 6.98 2.37 7.11
C GLU A 61 6.94 2.70 5.61
N LEU A 62 6.04 2.05 4.85
CA LEU A 62 5.74 2.40 3.47
C LEU A 62 5.32 3.87 3.33
N SER A 63 4.54 4.41 4.26
CA SER A 63 4.10 5.81 4.21
C SER A 63 5.25 6.79 4.49
N GLU A 64 6.20 6.42 5.35
CA GLU A 64 7.37 7.24 5.66
C GLU A 64 8.27 7.50 4.45
N ILE A 65 8.31 6.56 3.49
CA ILE A 65 9.02 6.72 2.21
C ILE A 65 8.47 7.91 1.41
N PHE A 66 7.16 8.15 1.48
CA PHE A 66 6.47 9.18 0.70
C PHE A 66 6.20 10.48 1.48
N GLN A 67 6.29 10.48 2.81
CA GLN A 67 5.75 11.54 3.66
C GLN A 67 6.27 12.96 3.33
N TRP A 68 7.50 13.08 2.83
CA TRP A 68 8.14 14.35 2.45
C TRP A 68 8.32 14.52 0.94
N LYS A 69 7.84 13.56 0.15
CA LYS A 69 7.84 13.65 -1.32
C LYS A 69 6.65 14.52 -1.74
N GLY A 70 6.85 15.39 -2.72
CA GLY A 70 5.75 16.08 -3.40
C GLY A 70 4.97 15.10 -4.29
N GLU A 71 4.42 15.59 -5.40
CA GLU A 71 3.84 14.71 -6.42
C GLU A 71 4.89 13.71 -6.93
N VAL A 72 4.62 12.40 -6.79
CA VAL A 72 5.52 11.34 -7.24
C VAL A 72 5.05 10.80 -8.59
N PRO A 73 5.78 11.05 -9.68
CA PRO A 73 5.38 10.57 -11.00
C PRO A 73 5.57 9.05 -11.14
N ARG A 74 4.77 8.46 -12.04
CA ARG A 74 4.87 7.04 -12.39
C ARG A 74 6.29 6.71 -12.86
N GLY A 75 6.82 5.59 -12.37
CA GLY A 75 8.16 5.12 -12.73
C GLY A 75 9.29 5.72 -11.90
N LEU A 76 8.97 6.57 -10.91
CA LEU A 76 9.91 7.07 -9.90
C LEU A 76 11.20 7.70 -10.49
N PRO A 77 11.12 8.55 -11.53
CA PRO A 77 12.30 9.21 -12.08
C PRO A 77 13.05 10.01 -11.01
N GLY A 78 14.37 9.86 -10.99
CA GLY A 78 15.25 10.54 -10.03
C GLY A 78 15.30 9.89 -8.65
N TRP A 79 14.64 8.76 -8.44
CA TRP A 79 14.86 7.94 -7.26
C TRP A 79 16.15 7.14 -7.41
N GLU A 80 16.88 7.04 -6.31
CA GLU A 80 18.10 6.24 -6.21
C GLU A 80 17.74 4.75 -6.12
N ALA A 81 18.64 3.86 -6.56
CA ALA A 81 18.40 2.41 -6.53
C ALA A 81 18.00 1.91 -5.13
N ARG A 82 18.67 2.41 -4.09
CA ARG A 82 18.36 2.10 -2.69
C ARG A 82 16.95 2.56 -2.26
N GLU A 83 16.44 3.66 -2.80
CA GLU A 83 15.09 4.14 -2.47
C GLU A 83 14.04 3.24 -3.13
N THR A 84 14.30 2.80 -4.37
CA THR A 84 13.40 1.86 -5.07
C THR A 84 13.44 0.46 -4.49
N GLU A 85 14.61 0.04 -3.97
CA GLU A 85 14.77 -1.24 -3.27
C GLU A 85 13.99 -1.22 -1.95
N HIS A 86 14.21 -0.21 -1.10
CA HIS A 86 13.48 -0.04 0.15
C HIS A 86 11.96 0.06 -0.06
N LEU A 87 11.51 0.80 -1.08
CA LEU A 87 10.10 0.80 -1.47
C LEU A 87 9.59 -0.61 -1.81
N GLY A 88 10.40 -1.42 -2.50
CA GLY A 88 10.08 -2.80 -2.82
C GLY A 88 9.95 -3.69 -1.58
N GLU A 89 10.82 -3.49 -0.58
CA GLU A 89 10.78 -4.18 0.71
C GLU A 89 9.48 -3.87 1.46
N GLU A 90 9.15 -2.60 1.66
CA GLU A 90 7.93 -2.22 2.40
C GLU A 90 6.64 -2.67 1.69
N LEU A 91 6.61 -2.61 0.35
CA LEU A 91 5.50 -3.16 -0.44
C LEU A 91 5.38 -4.67 -0.27
N ALA A 92 6.51 -5.38 -0.21
CA ALA A 92 6.54 -6.82 0.00
C ALA A 92 6.06 -7.17 1.41
N ASP A 93 6.48 -6.45 2.44
CA ASP A 93 6.08 -6.72 3.82
C ASP A 93 4.57 -6.55 4.01
N VAL A 94 3.98 -5.46 3.49
CA VAL A 94 2.52 -5.30 3.47
C VAL A 94 1.82 -6.47 2.77
N LEU A 95 2.33 -6.91 1.61
CA LEU A 95 1.76 -8.04 0.86
C LEU A 95 1.85 -9.35 1.66
N LEU A 96 3.02 -9.62 2.26
CA LEU A 96 3.27 -10.85 2.99
C LEU A 96 2.37 -10.94 4.22
N TYR A 97 2.26 -9.87 5.03
CA TYR A 97 1.32 -9.89 6.16
C TYR A 97 -0.13 -10.04 5.71
N LEU A 98 -0.55 -9.42 4.60
CA LEU A 98 -1.90 -9.60 4.07
C LEU A 98 -2.16 -11.05 3.65
N VAL A 99 -1.19 -11.69 2.98
CA VAL A 99 -1.27 -13.10 2.60
C VAL A 99 -1.37 -13.99 3.84
N ARG A 100 -0.50 -13.80 4.84
CA ARG A 100 -0.54 -14.61 6.07
C ARG A 100 -1.81 -14.37 6.89
N LEU A 101 -2.29 -13.12 6.95
CA LEU A 101 -3.55 -12.79 7.60
C LEU A 101 -4.72 -13.52 6.91
N SER A 102 -4.73 -13.56 5.57
CA SER A 102 -5.78 -14.27 4.82
C SER A 102 -5.76 -15.78 5.10
N ASP A 103 -4.58 -16.39 5.22
CA ASP A 103 -4.37 -17.79 5.57
C ASP A 103 -4.95 -18.09 6.96
N MET A 104 -4.58 -17.30 7.97
CA MET A 104 -5.07 -17.44 9.34
C MET A 104 -6.59 -17.19 9.48
N CYS A 105 -7.18 -16.44 8.54
CA CYS A 105 -8.63 -16.21 8.48
C CYS A 105 -9.38 -17.24 7.63
N GLY A 106 -8.68 -18.17 6.96
CA GLY A 106 -9.31 -19.13 6.04
C GLY A 106 -9.89 -18.47 4.78
N VAL A 107 -9.33 -17.34 4.34
CA VAL A 107 -9.80 -16.60 3.17
C VAL A 107 -8.90 -16.87 1.97
N ASP A 108 -9.49 -17.37 0.88
CA ASP A 108 -8.82 -17.40 -0.42
C ASP A 108 -8.70 -15.97 -0.98
N LEU A 109 -7.52 -15.37 -0.76
CA LEU A 109 -7.22 -13.99 -1.12
C LEU A 109 -7.30 -13.75 -2.63
N GLY A 110 -6.83 -14.70 -3.44
CA GLY A 110 -6.87 -14.59 -4.90
C GLY A 110 -8.30 -14.55 -5.42
N LYS A 111 -9.15 -15.48 -4.98
CA LYS A 111 -10.58 -15.50 -5.31
C LYS A 111 -11.30 -14.26 -4.78
N ALA A 112 -10.94 -13.78 -3.58
CA ALA A 112 -11.51 -12.57 -3.02
C ALA A 112 -11.16 -11.32 -3.84
N ALA A 113 -9.91 -11.17 -4.27
CA ALA A 113 -9.44 -10.08 -5.11
C ALA A 113 -10.14 -10.06 -6.47
N LEU A 114 -10.20 -11.21 -7.17
CA LEU A 114 -10.88 -11.34 -8.46
C LEU A 114 -12.36 -10.97 -8.38
N ARG A 115 -13.07 -11.47 -7.35
CA ARG A 115 -14.46 -11.08 -7.09
C ARG A 115 -14.59 -9.58 -6.87
N LYS A 116 -13.69 -8.98 -6.10
CA LYS A 116 -13.72 -7.54 -5.77
C LYS A 116 -13.50 -6.67 -7.01
N ILE A 117 -12.61 -7.06 -7.92
CA ILE A 117 -12.41 -6.38 -9.21
C ILE A 117 -13.72 -6.36 -10.01
N GLY A 118 -14.41 -7.49 -10.13
CA GLY A 118 -15.70 -7.57 -10.82
C GLY A 118 -16.77 -6.65 -10.19
N LEU A 119 -16.87 -6.63 -8.85
CA LEU A 119 -17.78 -5.73 -8.14
C LEU A 119 -17.42 -4.25 -8.36
N ASN A 120 -16.13 -3.91 -8.38
CA ASN A 120 -15.67 -2.55 -8.62
C ASN A 120 -15.99 -2.09 -10.05
N ALA A 121 -15.88 -2.97 -11.05
CA ALA A 121 -16.25 -2.66 -12.44
C ALA A 121 -17.75 -2.34 -12.58
N VAL A 122 -18.62 -3.04 -11.85
CA VAL A 122 -20.05 -2.71 -11.79
C VAL A 122 -20.28 -1.37 -11.10
N LYS A 123 -19.55 -1.09 -10.01
CA LYS A 123 -19.65 0.17 -9.26
C LYS A 123 -19.16 1.38 -10.06
N HIS A 124 -18.11 1.20 -10.87
CA HIS A 124 -17.45 2.25 -11.65
C HIS A 124 -17.40 1.86 -13.15
N PRO A 125 -18.54 1.91 -13.86
CA PRO A 125 -18.59 1.53 -15.28
C PRO A 125 -17.87 2.54 -16.17
N VAL A 126 -17.31 2.04 -17.27
CA VAL A 126 -16.67 2.86 -18.31
C VAL A 126 -17.68 3.88 -18.85
N GLY A 127 -17.25 5.13 -18.99
CA GLY A 127 -18.08 6.22 -19.53
C GLY A 127 -18.91 7.01 -18.51
N LYS A 128 -19.01 6.57 -17.24
CA LYS A 128 -19.43 7.47 -16.17
C LYS A 128 -18.25 8.39 -15.83
N ARG A 129 -18.31 9.65 -16.29
CA ARG A 129 -17.40 10.69 -15.81
C ARG A 129 -17.64 10.83 -14.31
N HIS A 130 -16.74 10.30 -13.49
CA HIS A 130 -16.62 10.77 -12.12
C HIS A 130 -16.12 12.21 -12.24
N ASP A 131 -17.02 13.18 -12.02
CA ASP A 131 -16.62 14.56 -11.76
C ASP A 131 -15.56 14.50 -10.66
N THR A 132 -14.33 14.82 -11.03
CA THR A 132 -13.16 14.68 -10.18
C THR A 132 -13.32 15.56 -8.96
N SER A 133 -12.97 14.96 -7.83
CA SER A 133 -13.12 15.43 -6.45
C SER A 133 -12.30 16.69 -6.10
N SER A 134 -12.15 17.64 -7.02
CA SER A 134 -11.37 18.88 -6.84
C SER A 134 -12.08 19.94 -5.98
N LYS A 135 -13.30 19.71 -5.49
CA LYS A 135 -14.05 20.68 -4.68
C LYS A 135 -14.26 20.30 -3.21
N LYS A 136 -13.92 19.09 -2.77
CA LYS A 136 -14.29 18.67 -1.40
C LYS A 136 -13.30 19.08 -0.30
N PHE A 137 -12.07 19.46 -0.64
CA PHE A 137 -11.08 19.96 0.33
C PHE A 137 -10.93 21.48 0.38
N ALA A 138 -11.61 22.24 -0.49
CA ALA A 138 -11.48 23.70 -0.59
C ALA A 138 -12.58 24.50 0.13
N ARG A 139 -13.28 23.91 1.11
CA ARG A 139 -14.28 24.61 1.93
C ARG A 139 -14.14 24.24 3.41
N ARG A 140 -13.03 24.63 4.04
CA ARG A 140 -12.94 24.76 5.51
C ARG A 140 -11.82 25.70 5.96
N SER A 141 -11.59 26.77 5.20
CA SER A 141 -10.77 27.89 5.65
C SER A 141 -11.42 29.18 5.16
N GLY A 142 -11.84 30.01 6.11
CA GLY A 142 -12.46 31.32 5.85
C GLY A 142 -13.79 31.50 6.58
N ASP A 143 -13.74 31.73 7.88
CA ASP A 143 -14.19 33.02 8.45
C ASP A 143 -13.91 33.03 9.95
N GLY A 144 -12.81 33.67 10.31
CA GLY A 144 -12.67 34.29 11.61
C GLY A 144 -13.35 35.66 11.52
N ASP A 145 -14.51 35.80 12.14
CA ASP A 145 -15.12 37.10 12.39
C ASP A 145 -14.85 37.49 13.85
N VAL A 146 -14.17 38.62 13.99
CA VAL A 146 -13.82 39.28 15.25
C VAL A 146 -14.92 40.29 15.54
N GLY A 147 -15.71 40.05 16.58
CA GLY A 147 -16.71 41.00 17.07
C GLY A 147 -16.83 40.95 18.59
N GLY A 148 -16.23 41.92 19.27
CA GLY A 148 -16.27 42.07 20.73
C GLY A 148 -17.59 42.65 21.25
N GLY A 149 -17.82 42.53 22.56
CA GLY A 149 -18.89 43.25 23.24
C GLY A 149 -19.30 42.67 24.59
N ALA A 150 -18.78 43.29 25.66
CA ALA A 150 -19.13 43.27 27.09
C ALA A 150 -20.53 42.83 27.55
N GLY A 151 -20.59 42.31 28.78
CA GLY A 151 -21.79 42.41 29.65
C GLY A 151 -21.91 41.30 30.69
N ARG A 152 -22.01 41.68 31.98
CA ARG A 152 -22.05 40.82 33.17
C ARG A 152 -23.46 40.25 33.41
N ASP A 153 -23.57 39.14 34.16
CA ASP A 153 -24.18 39.09 35.52
C ASP A 153 -24.58 37.66 35.94
N ASP A 154 -24.39 37.41 37.24
CA ASP A 154 -24.69 36.19 38.00
C ASP A 154 -26.14 35.69 37.91
N LYS A 155 -26.35 34.37 38.00
CA LYS A 155 -27.05 33.72 39.15
C LYS A 155 -27.34 32.23 38.96
N ASP A 156 -27.34 31.58 40.11
CA ASP A 156 -27.68 30.19 40.44
C ASP A 156 -28.99 29.65 39.85
N GLY A 157 -29.05 28.32 39.63
CA GLY A 157 -30.30 27.63 39.29
C GLY A 157 -30.21 26.15 38.92
N VAL A 158 -30.01 25.29 39.93
CA VAL A 158 -30.71 24.00 40.19
C VAL A 158 -31.23 23.12 39.02
N ALA A 159 -30.65 21.90 38.96
CA ALA A 159 -31.21 20.54 38.72
C ALA A 159 -32.08 20.16 37.50
N LYS A 160 -31.70 19.05 36.84
CA LYS A 160 -32.42 17.74 36.64
C LYS A 160 -31.95 17.06 35.34
N GLU A 161 -31.37 15.85 35.38
CA GLU A 161 -32.00 14.50 35.43
C GLU A 161 -32.33 13.94 34.02
N GLY A 162 -31.81 12.73 33.71
CA GLY A 162 -32.14 11.87 32.53
C GLY A 162 -31.51 12.30 31.19
N ASP A 163 -30.95 11.46 30.32
CA ASP A 163 -31.24 10.06 30.03
C ASP A 163 -30.01 9.30 29.53
N LYS A 164 -29.97 8.00 29.86
CA LYS A 164 -29.11 6.97 29.27
C LYS A 164 -29.67 6.55 27.90
N LEU A 165 -28.79 6.39 26.91
CA LEU A 165 -28.38 5.10 26.33
C LEU A 165 -27.27 5.33 25.30
#